data_AF-H8Z9W3-F1
#
_entry.id   AF-H8Z9W3-F1
#
_cell.length_a   1.000
_cell.length_b   1.000
_cell.length_c   1.000
_cell.angle_alpha   90.00
_cell.angle_beta   90.00
_cell.angle_gamma   90.00
#
_symmetry.space_group_name_H-M   'P 1'
#
loop_
_entity.id
_entity.type
_entity.pdbx_description
1 polymer ?
#
loop_
_entity_poly.entity_id
_entity_poly.type
_entity_poly.pdbx_seq_one_letter_code
_entity_poly.pdbx_strand_id
1 'polypeptide(L)'
;MFSGPVKYIDEEKFCEEYEKAEKKLNESEDYDSAVKLIRLNSEEYKAFGIIRQQISSINYSEQISLTQEIIRSNPNSFCAWQHRMHLLLRTDSLGKSIFTAGTSDLEFIHSVLQTNPRNFHLWVYISLIYRYSEDIVHEQLSKCISNYSAYFGLIETQAFEKISETEMKNIIFTDPEISSPFVFIRMVEISKRLNRGNAFLMVYPGKMDIYLGVSNKTRVYLECNERTTEYLADFKKIITINLSKEMKFEDISSFIIKTKGQRPVKIDLKNEYIPEVPAYIDEFLSKYESVERTNDKAALHHIRHREAQRNRKPIKTRSTQKPNVSGAKARI
;
A
#
# COMPACT_ATOMS: atom_id res chain seq x y z
N MET A 1 15.76 -13.42 11.01
CA MET A 1 14.95 -13.20 12.23
C MET A 1 15.19 -11.76 12.65
N PHE A 2 14.19 -10.89 12.52
CA PHE A 2 14.34 -9.42 12.67
C PHE A 2 13.76 -8.89 14.00
N SER A 3 13.46 -9.78 14.95
CA SER A 3 12.92 -9.43 16.26
C SER A 3 13.94 -9.78 17.36
N GLY A 4 14.97 -8.94 17.49
CA GLY A 4 15.74 -8.86 18.73
C GLY A 4 15.03 -7.92 19.72
N PRO A 5 15.32 -8.01 21.03
CA PRO A 5 14.84 -7.01 21.99
C PRO A 5 15.25 -5.61 21.52
N VAL A 6 14.36 -4.62 21.69
CA VAL A 6 14.67 -3.21 21.48
C VAL A 6 15.83 -2.88 22.42
N LYS A 7 17.05 -2.83 21.86
CA LYS A 7 18.21 -2.36 22.61
C LYS A 7 18.02 -0.87 22.76
N TYR A 8 17.80 -0.42 23.99
CA TYR A 8 17.87 1.00 24.31
C TYR A 8 19.27 1.47 23.94
N ILE A 9 19.35 2.35 22.95
CA ILE A 9 20.60 2.98 22.57
C ILE A 9 20.87 4.02 23.65
N ASP A 10 22.08 4.00 24.20
CA ASP A 10 22.57 5.10 25.01
C ASP A 10 22.72 6.32 24.09
N GLU A 11 21.76 7.25 24.19
CA GLU A 11 21.64 8.40 23.28
C GLU A 11 22.86 9.31 23.35
N GLU A 12 23.44 9.50 24.54
CA GLU A 12 24.63 10.31 24.75
C GLU A 12 25.82 9.65 24.04
N LYS A 13 26.03 8.36 24.29
CA LYS A 13 27.09 7.60 23.61
C LYS A 13 26.90 7.58 22.09
N PHE A 14 25.67 7.44 21.61
CA PHE A 14 25.38 7.50 20.17
C PHE A 14 25.75 8.86 19.58
N CYS A 15 25.37 9.96 20.23
CA CYS A 15 25.70 11.30 19.77
C CYS A 15 27.22 11.53 19.71
N GLU A 16 27.96 11.11 20.75
CA GLU A 16 29.43 11.21 20.76
C GLU A 16 30.08 10.41 19.62
N GLU A 17 29.65 9.15 19.41
CA GLU A 17 30.15 8.30 18.34
C GLU A 17 29.82 8.87 16.95
N TYR A 18 28.60 9.39 16.80
CA TYR A 18 28.12 10.02 15.57
C TYR A 18 28.91 11.28 15.24
N GLU A 19 29.03 12.24 16.17
CA GLU A 19 29.77 13.49 15.96
C GLU A 19 31.23 13.23 15.57
N LYS A 20 31.87 12.25 16.22
CA LYS A 20 33.23 11.84 15.90
C LYS A 20 33.34 11.25 14.49
N ALA A 21 32.39 10.40 14.10
CA ALA A 21 32.36 9.80 12.77
C ALA A 21 32.05 10.83 11.68
N GLU A 22 31.13 11.76 11.94
CA GLU A 22 30.75 12.84 11.03
C GLU A 22 31.93 13.80 10.83
N LYS A 23 32.57 14.25 11.91
CA LYS A 23 33.77 15.09 11.82
C LYS A 23 34.84 14.45 10.96
N LYS A 24 35.12 13.16 11.20
CA LYS A 24 36.09 12.41 10.40
C LYS A 24 35.69 12.36 8.92
N LEU A 25 34.44 12.07 8.61
CA LEU A 25 33.94 12.06 7.23
C LEU A 25 34.09 13.43 6.56
N ASN A 26 33.83 14.52 7.29
CA ASN A 26 33.99 15.88 6.76
C ASN A 26 35.45 16.26 6.50
N GLU A 27 36.40 15.69 7.25
CA GLU A 27 37.83 15.91 7.04
C GLU A 27 38.40 15.08 5.89
N SER A 28 37.94 13.84 5.73
CA SER A 28 38.55 12.89 4.78
C SER A 28 37.77 12.69 3.47
N GLU A 29 36.44 12.82 3.51
CA GLU A 29 35.50 12.52 2.42
C GLU A 29 35.74 11.14 1.75
N ASP A 30 36.22 10.18 2.53
CA ASP A 30 36.58 8.85 2.06
C ASP A 30 35.45 7.82 2.23
N TYR A 31 35.49 6.77 1.42
CA TYR A 31 34.53 5.68 1.43
C TYR A 31 34.40 4.97 2.79
N ASP A 32 35.52 4.66 3.47
CA ASP A 32 35.48 3.89 4.73
C ASP A 32 34.84 4.69 5.86
N SER A 33 35.11 5.99 5.91
CA SER A 33 34.47 6.91 6.85
C SER A 33 32.98 7.04 6.56
N ALA A 34 32.58 7.07 5.29
CA ALA A 34 31.17 7.10 4.90
C ALA A 34 30.44 5.81 5.30
N VAL A 35 31.05 4.64 5.07
CA VAL A 35 30.49 3.33 5.47
C VAL A 35 30.33 3.22 6.98
N LYS A 36 31.28 3.75 7.76
CA LYS A 36 31.15 3.80 9.22
C LYS A 36 29.97 4.67 9.65
N LEU A 37 29.80 5.84 9.03
CA LEU A 37 28.73 6.76 9.39
C LEU A 37 27.35 6.18 9.09
N ILE A 38 27.14 5.54 7.92
CA ILE A 38 25.83 4.93 7.59
C ILE A 38 25.48 3.71 8.46
N ARG A 39 26.49 3.03 9.03
CA ARG A 39 26.27 1.93 9.99
C ARG A 39 25.80 2.43 11.35
N LEU A 40 26.21 3.65 11.73
CA LEU A 40 25.71 4.33 12.92
C LEU A 40 24.32 4.90 12.66
N ASN A 41 24.14 5.65 11.58
CA ASN A 41 22.87 6.24 11.19
C ASN A 41 22.54 5.91 9.72
N SER A 42 21.53 5.09 9.50
CA SER A 42 21.13 4.67 8.15
C SER A 42 20.51 5.79 7.31
N GLU A 43 20.21 6.96 7.88
CA GLU A 43 19.63 8.10 7.16
C GLU A 43 20.65 9.13 6.67
N GLU A 44 21.93 8.76 6.67
CA GLU A 44 23.03 9.67 6.33
C GLU A 44 23.18 9.90 4.82
N TYR A 45 22.39 10.84 4.31
CA TYR A 45 22.33 11.16 2.89
C TYR A 45 23.70 11.56 2.31
N LYS A 46 24.50 12.37 3.03
CA LYS A 46 25.83 12.80 2.57
C LYS A 46 26.77 11.61 2.41
N ALA A 47 26.82 10.73 3.42
CA ALA A 47 27.67 9.54 3.39
C ALA A 47 27.29 8.59 2.25
N PHE A 48 25.98 8.34 2.05
CA PHE A 48 25.50 7.60 0.89
C PHE A 48 25.87 8.28 -0.44
N GLY A 49 25.92 9.61 -0.49
CA GLY A 49 26.39 10.38 -1.66
C GLY A 49 27.84 10.08 -2.00
N ILE A 50 28.73 10.13 -1.00
CA ILE A 50 30.16 9.82 -1.15
C ILE A 50 30.35 8.37 -1.64
N ILE A 51 29.65 7.43 -1.02
CA ILE A 51 29.69 6.01 -1.42
C ILE A 51 29.29 5.82 -2.89
N ARG A 52 28.23 6.50 -3.36
CA ARG A 52 27.79 6.43 -4.76
C ARG A 52 28.82 6.98 -5.74
N GLN A 53 29.52 8.04 -5.37
CA GLN A 53 30.54 8.66 -6.24
C GLN A 53 31.77 7.75 -6.40
N GLN A 54 32.12 6.99 -5.38
CA GLN A 54 33.35 6.19 -5.34
C GLN A 54 33.14 4.70 -5.69
N ILE A 55 31.97 4.32 -6.22
CA ILE A 55 31.66 2.92 -6.52
C ILE A 55 32.23 2.46 -7.89
N SER A 56 32.86 1.28 -7.89
CA SER A 56 33.39 0.57 -9.07
C SER A 56 32.66 -0.76 -9.31
N SER A 57 32.86 -1.41 -10.48
CA SER A 57 32.23 -2.70 -10.85
C SER A 57 32.48 -3.83 -9.85
N ILE A 58 33.66 -3.89 -9.25
CA ILE A 58 34.03 -4.92 -8.27
C ILE A 58 33.33 -4.65 -6.91
N ASN A 59 33.06 -3.38 -6.58
CA ASN A 59 32.48 -2.99 -5.30
C ASN A 59 30.94 -3.15 -5.23
N TYR A 60 30.23 -3.41 -6.34
CA TYR A 60 28.75 -3.50 -6.30
C TYR A 60 28.23 -4.64 -5.42
N SER A 61 28.87 -5.82 -5.46
CA SER A 61 28.47 -6.96 -4.63
C SER A 61 28.57 -6.63 -3.13
N GLU A 62 29.65 -5.93 -2.75
CA GLU A 62 29.85 -5.42 -1.40
C GLU A 62 28.80 -4.37 -1.05
N GLN A 63 28.44 -3.48 -1.98
CA GLN A 63 27.38 -2.48 -1.76
C GLN A 63 25.98 -3.11 -1.59
N ILE A 64 25.66 -4.15 -2.35
CA ILE A 64 24.42 -4.90 -2.19
C ILE A 64 24.38 -5.59 -0.81
N SER A 65 25.52 -6.14 -0.37
CA SER A 65 25.66 -6.75 0.96
C SER A 65 25.52 -5.70 2.07
N LEU A 66 26.12 -4.52 1.90
CA LEU A 66 26.04 -3.39 2.83
C LEU A 66 24.61 -2.84 2.93
N THR A 67 23.90 -2.67 1.82
CA THR A 67 22.47 -2.27 1.87
C THR A 67 21.62 -3.33 2.56
N GLN A 68 21.90 -4.61 2.33
CA GLN A 68 21.22 -5.71 3.02
C GLN A 68 21.50 -5.72 4.53
N GLU A 69 22.73 -5.44 4.96
CA GLU A 69 23.12 -5.26 6.36
C GLU A 69 22.31 -4.12 7.00
N ILE A 70 22.29 -2.95 6.37
CA ILE A 70 21.63 -1.74 6.91
C ILE A 70 20.10 -1.88 6.91
N ILE A 71 19.50 -2.45 5.86
CA ILE A 71 18.04 -2.69 5.83
C ILE A 71 17.65 -3.76 6.87
N ARG A 72 18.55 -4.70 7.19
CA ARG A 72 18.32 -5.67 8.26
C ARG A 72 18.28 -5.03 9.65
N SER A 73 19.11 -4.03 9.90
CA SER A 73 19.08 -3.28 11.16
C SER A 73 17.95 -2.25 11.21
N ASN A 74 17.71 -1.55 10.10
CA ASN A 74 16.63 -0.57 9.96
C ASN A 74 15.86 -0.79 8.63
N PRO A 75 14.77 -1.58 8.64
CA PRO A 75 14.01 -1.88 7.43
C PRO A 75 13.23 -0.68 6.89
N ASN A 76 13.13 0.41 7.65
CA ASN A 76 12.48 1.66 7.23
C ASN A 76 13.49 2.69 6.72
N SER A 77 14.75 2.31 6.50
CA SER A 77 15.76 3.25 6.06
C SER A 77 15.54 3.71 4.62
N PHE A 78 15.13 4.97 4.43
CA PHE A 78 14.88 5.51 3.11
C PHE A 78 16.16 5.54 2.28
N CYS A 79 17.26 6.00 2.88
CA CYS A 79 18.53 6.14 2.18
C CYS A 79 19.10 4.78 1.74
N ALA A 80 18.97 3.73 2.57
CA ALA A 80 19.45 2.40 2.22
C ALA A 80 18.65 1.77 1.08
N TRP A 81 17.31 1.89 1.08
CA TRP A 81 16.46 1.42 -0.02
C TRP A 81 16.74 2.18 -1.33
N GLN A 82 16.87 3.51 -1.25
CA GLN A 82 17.24 4.33 -2.41
C GLN A 82 18.60 3.94 -2.98
N HIS A 83 19.60 3.73 -2.12
CA HIS A 83 20.92 3.26 -2.56
C HIS A 83 20.82 1.89 -3.21
N ARG A 84 20.08 0.94 -2.61
CA ARG A 84 19.87 -0.38 -3.20
C ARG A 84 19.23 -0.29 -4.60
N MET A 85 18.18 0.50 -4.76
CA MET A 85 17.57 0.74 -6.07
C MET A 85 18.56 1.34 -7.07
N HIS A 86 19.36 2.32 -6.64
CA HIS A 86 20.38 2.94 -7.49
C HIS A 86 21.39 1.93 -7.99
N LEU A 87 21.84 1.00 -7.13
CA LEU A 87 22.79 -0.06 -7.51
C LEU A 87 22.21 -0.98 -8.59
N LEU A 88 20.93 -1.32 -8.48
CA LEU A 88 20.28 -2.32 -9.33
C LEU A 88 19.74 -1.76 -10.65
N LEU A 89 19.42 -0.47 -10.68
CA LEU A 89 19.00 0.23 -11.90
C LEU A 89 20.20 0.73 -12.72
N ARG A 90 21.42 0.62 -12.21
CA ARG A 90 22.60 1.12 -12.91
C ARG A 90 22.95 0.21 -14.08
N THR A 91 23.27 0.83 -15.22
CA THR A 91 23.66 0.15 -16.45
C THR A 91 25.16 0.25 -16.70
N ASP A 92 25.75 -0.78 -17.31
CA ASP A 92 27.13 -0.76 -17.80
C ASP A 92 27.28 0.19 -19.01
N SER A 93 28.51 0.30 -19.53
CA SER A 93 28.81 1.13 -20.71
C SER A 93 28.11 0.68 -21.99
N LEU A 94 27.51 -0.52 -22.01
CA LEU A 94 26.74 -1.08 -23.11
C LEU A 94 25.23 -0.94 -22.87
N GLY A 95 24.81 -0.23 -21.82
CA GLY A 95 23.41 -0.01 -21.48
C GLY A 95 22.69 -1.23 -20.88
N LYS A 96 23.43 -2.29 -20.51
CA LYS A 96 22.86 -3.45 -19.83
C LYS A 96 22.85 -3.20 -18.33
N SER A 97 21.77 -3.58 -17.64
CA SER A 97 21.79 -3.56 -16.18
C SER A 97 23.01 -4.32 -15.68
N ILE A 98 23.82 -3.67 -14.82
CA ILE A 98 25.02 -4.27 -14.23
C ILE A 98 24.61 -5.44 -13.32
N PHE A 99 23.35 -5.46 -12.88
CA PHE A 99 22.78 -6.53 -12.08
C PHE A 99 21.69 -7.29 -12.84
N THR A 100 21.86 -8.60 -12.95
CA THR A 100 20.78 -9.54 -13.26
C THR A 100 20.09 -9.91 -11.95
N ALA A 101 18.80 -9.61 -11.81
CA ALA A 101 17.99 -10.05 -10.68
C ALA A 101 18.14 -11.57 -10.47
N GLY A 102 18.88 -11.96 -9.44
CA GLY A 102 19.20 -13.34 -9.11
C GLY A 102 18.40 -13.85 -7.91
N THR A 103 18.55 -15.14 -7.60
CA THR A 103 17.90 -15.80 -6.46
C THR A 103 18.19 -15.11 -5.12
N SER A 104 19.39 -14.56 -4.94
CA SER A 104 19.80 -13.91 -3.69
C SER A 104 19.01 -12.63 -3.35
N ASP A 105 18.59 -11.84 -4.35
CA ASP A 105 17.79 -10.64 -4.08
C ASP A 105 16.34 -10.99 -3.75
N LEU A 106 15.78 -12.01 -4.42
CA LEU A 106 14.47 -12.55 -4.08
C LEU A 106 14.48 -13.12 -2.66
N GLU A 107 15.48 -13.93 -2.29
CA GLU A 107 15.64 -14.42 -0.92
C GLU A 107 15.67 -13.28 0.11
N PHE A 108 16.37 -12.19 -0.21
CA PHE A 108 16.39 -11.00 0.63
C PHE A 108 15.00 -10.36 0.75
N ILE A 109 14.29 -10.15 -0.36
CA ILE A 109 12.91 -9.64 -0.39
C ILE A 109 12.00 -10.49 0.50
N HIS A 110 12.02 -11.82 0.31
CA HIS A 110 11.21 -12.74 1.11
C HIS A 110 11.57 -12.63 2.60
N SER A 111 12.85 -12.48 2.95
CA SER A 111 13.28 -12.33 4.35
C SER A 111 12.70 -11.07 5.03
N VAL A 112 12.60 -9.96 4.29
CA VAL A 112 12.03 -8.72 4.81
C VAL A 112 10.50 -8.81 4.87
N LEU A 113 9.85 -9.37 3.85
CA LEU A 113 8.39 -9.60 3.83
C LEU A 113 7.93 -10.52 4.96
N GLN A 114 8.72 -11.55 5.29
CA GLN A 114 8.43 -12.44 6.42
C GLN A 114 8.35 -11.71 7.76
N THR A 115 9.08 -10.60 7.91
CA THR A 115 9.09 -9.82 9.15
C THR A 115 8.05 -8.72 9.12
N ASN A 116 8.01 -7.96 8.02
CA ASN A 116 7.08 -6.86 7.85
C ASN A 116 6.48 -6.94 6.45
N PRO A 117 5.38 -7.69 6.29
CA PRO A 117 4.73 -7.87 4.98
C PRO A 117 4.12 -6.58 4.43
N ARG A 118 4.06 -5.51 5.24
CA ARG A 118 3.55 -4.18 4.87
C ARG A 118 4.65 -3.12 4.80
N ASN A 119 5.93 -3.50 4.75
CA ASN A 119 7.04 -2.54 4.63
C ASN A 119 6.89 -1.71 3.35
N PHE A 120 6.61 -0.41 3.50
CA PHE A 120 6.33 0.49 2.39
C PHE A 120 7.51 0.59 1.41
N HIS A 121 8.73 0.78 1.90
CA HIS A 121 9.91 0.95 1.07
C HIS A 121 10.23 -0.29 0.24
N LEU A 122 10.03 -1.48 0.81
CA LEU A 122 10.17 -2.74 0.09
C LEU A 122 9.12 -2.88 -1.01
N TRP A 123 7.86 -2.50 -0.76
CA TRP A 123 6.83 -2.55 -1.81
C TRP A 123 7.09 -1.55 -2.94
N VAL A 124 7.62 -0.37 -2.62
CA VAL A 124 8.13 0.56 -3.64
C VAL A 124 9.28 -0.08 -4.43
N TYR A 125 10.22 -0.73 -3.74
CA TYR A 125 11.31 -1.46 -4.39
C TYR A 125 10.82 -2.59 -5.31
N ILE A 126 9.88 -3.42 -4.86
CA ILE A 126 9.22 -4.46 -5.66
C ILE A 126 8.53 -3.86 -6.88
N SER A 127 7.86 -2.71 -6.73
CA SER A 127 7.21 -2.02 -7.86
C SER A 127 8.19 -1.56 -8.93
N LEU A 128 9.36 -1.04 -8.54
CA LEU A 128 10.31 -0.44 -9.46
C LEU A 128 11.25 -1.47 -10.10
N ILE A 129 11.72 -2.44 -9.32
CA ILE A 129 12.70 -3.44 -9.79
C ILE A 129 11.99 -4.66 -10.37
N TYR A 130 10.94 -5.14 -9.71
CA TYR A 130 10.24 -6.39 -10.06
C TYR A 130 8.87 -6.17 -10.71
N ARG A 131 8.45 -4.90 -10.87
CA ARG A 131 7.18 -4.52 -11.50
C ARG A 131 5.97 -5.27 -10.91
N TYR A 132 5.98 -5.43 -9.58
CA TYR A 132 4.98 -6.23 -8.87
C TYR A 132 4.85 -7.65 -9.45
N SER A 133 5.96 -8.39 -9.51
CA SER A 133 5.98 -9.80 -9.91
C SER A 133 4.78 -10.56 -9.34
N GLU A 134 4.01 -11.20 -10.22
CA GLU A 134 2.79 -11.94 -9.87
C GLU A 134 3.09 -12.99 -8.78
N ASP A 135 4.23 -13.69 -8.87
CA ASP A 135 4.65 -14.68 -7.89
C ASP A 135 4.77 -14.09 -6.48
N ILE A 136 5.42 -12.93 -6.34
CA ILE A 136 5.57 -12.24 -5.05
C ILE A 136 4.20 -11.83 -4.51
N VAL A 137 3.36 -11.23 -5.36
CA VAL A 137 2.04 -10.73 -4.98
C VAL A 137 1.14 -11.88 -4.52
N HIS A 138 1.04 -12.96 -5.29
CA HIS A 138 0.23 -14.12 -4.95
C HIS A 138 0.73 -14.83 -3.69
N GLU A 139 2.04 -14.99 -3.54
CA GLU A 139 2.61 -15.54 -2.30
C GLU A 139 2.19 -14.71 -1.08
N GLN A 140 2.29 -13.37 -1.16
CA GLN A 140 1.95 -12.51 -0.02
C GLN A 140 0.45 -12.53 0.31
N LEU A 141 -0.42 -12.59 -0.70
CA LEU A 141 -1.87 -12.71 -0.47
C LEU A 141 -2.25 -14.06 0.14
N SER A 142 -1.61 -15.16 -0.28
CA SER A 142 -1.82 -16.48 0.32
C SER A 142 -1.42 -16.55 1.80
N LYS A 143 -0.44 -15.73 2.21
CA LYS A 143 0.03 -15.64 3.61
C LYS A 143 -0.79 -14.68 4.45
N CYS A 144 -1.32 -13.62 3.85
CA CYS A 144 -2.02 -12.56 4.55
C CYS A 144 -3.06 -11.89 3.64
N ILE A 145 -4.31 -12.31 3.77
CA ILE A 145 -5.44 -11.78 3.00
C ILE A 145 -5.74 -10.29 3.27
N SER A 146 -5.15 -9.69 4.32
CA SER A 146 -5.26 -8.27 4.62
C SER A 146 -4.15 -7.41 4.01
N ASN A 147 -3.20 -8.01 3.26
CA ASN A 147 -2.05 -7.31 2.72
C ASN A 147 -2.43 -6.34 1.58
N TYR A 148 -2.75 -5.11 1.97
CA TYR A 148 -3.16 -4.04 1.05
C TYR A 148 -2.12 -3.76 -0.05
N SER A 149 -0.82 -3.81 0.26
CA SER A 149 0.24 -3.55 -0.72
C SER A 149 0.27 -4.59 -1.84
N ALA A 150 -0.05 -5.85 -1.53
CA ALA A 150 -0.15 -6.90 -2.52
C ALA A 150 -1.39 -6.71 -3.43
N TYR A 151 -2.54 -6.34 -2.86
CA TYR A 151 -3.72 -5.96 -3.65
C TYR A 151 -3.44 -4.77 -4.57
N PHE A 152 -2.72 -3.76 -4.08
CA PHE A 152 -2.31 -2.64 -4.92
C PHE A 152 -1.44 -3.10 -6.10
N GLY A 153 -0.53 -4.06 -5.87
CA GLY A 153 0.23 -4.70 -6.93
C GLY A 153 -0.65 -5.36 -8.00
N LEU A 154 -1.73 -6.05 -7.61
CA LEU A 154 -2.69 -6.63 -8.56
C LEU A 154 -3.40 -5.58 -9.42
N ILE A 155 -3.72 -4.42 -8.86
CA ILE A 155 -4.33 -3.29 -9.58
C ILE A 155 -3.33 -2.74 -10.61
N GLU A 156 -2.11 -2.47 -10.19
CA GLU A 156 -1.05 -1.89 -11.04
C GLU A 156 -0.67 -2.80 -12.22
N THR A 157 -0.67 -4.12 -12.01
CA THR A 157 -0.37 -5.11 -13.07
C THR A 157 -1.58 -5.56 -13.86
N GLN A 158 -2.79 -5.17 -13.45
CA GLN A 158 -4.07 -5.67 -13.96
C GLN A 158 -4.28 -7.18 -13.77
N ALA A 159 -3.47 -7.84 -12.93
CA ALA A 159 -3.61 -9.25 -12.63
C ALA A 159 -4.94 -9.58 -11.92
N PHE A 160 -5.65 -8.57 -11.40
CA PHE A 160 -7.00 -8.74 -10.85
C PHE A 160 -8.00 -9.35 -11.84
N GLU A 161 -7.82 -9.20 -13.16
CA GLU A 161 -8.69 -9.80 -14.17
C GLU A 161 -8.64 -11.34 -14.17
N LYS A 162 -7.57 -11.92 -13.61
CA LYS A 162 -7.37 -13.37 -13.50
C LYS A 162 -8.00 -13.97 -12.25
N ILE A 163 -8.41 -13.14 -11.28
CA ILE A 163 -8.95 -13.63 -10.01
C ILE A 163 -10.39 -14.08 -10.23
N SER A 164 -10.65 -15.35 -9.91
CA SER A 164 -11.99 -15.91 -10.07
C SER A 164 -12.98 -15.31 -9.06
N GLU A 165 -14.26 -15.27 -9.44
CA GLU A 165 -15.35 -14.88 -8.56
C GLU A 165 -15.38 -15.72 -7.27
N THR A 166 -15.12 -17.03 -7.41
CA THR A 166 -15.02 -17.98 -6.28
C THR A 166 -13.89 -17.62 -5.32
N GLU A 167 -12.72 -17.23 -5.83
CA GLU A 167 -11.58 -16.84 -5.01
C GLU A 167 -11.87 -15.57 -4.21
N MET A 168 -12.42 -14.54 -4.87
CA MET A 168 -12.83 -13.30 -4.19
C MET A 168 -13.92 -13.55 -3.14
N LYS A 169 -14.90 -14.40 -3.45
CA LYS A 169 -15.91 -14.83 -2.49
C LYS A 169 -15.26 -15.49 -1.27
N ASN A 170 -14.35 -16.45 -1.47
CA ASN A 170 -13.69 -17.12 -0.36
C ASN A 170 -12.91 -16.14 0.52
N ILE A 171 -12.21 -15.17 -0.06
CA ILE A 171 -11.45 -14.15 0.69
C ILE A 171 -12.39 -13.34 1.61
N ILE A 172 -13.51 -12.83 1.08
CA ILE A 172 -14.46 -12.01 1.85
C ILE A 172 -15.14 -12.80 2.96
N PHE A 173 -15.53 -14.04 2.67
CA PHE A 173 -16.24 -14.87 3.63
C PHE A 173 -15.31 -15.49 4.69
N THR A 174 -13.99 -15.49 4.47
CA THR A 174 -13.01 -16.00 5.45
C THR A 174 -12.93 -15.10 6.68
N ASP A 175 -12.85 -13.78 6.48
CA ASP A 175 -12.84 -12.82 7.57
C ASP A 175 -13.49 -11.49 7.13
N PRO A 176 -14.77 -11.27 7.45
CA PRO A 176 -15.53 -10.11 7.00
C PRO A 176 -15.11 -8.79 7.67
N GLU A 177 -14.35 -8.83 8.77
CA GLU A 177 -13.89 -7.63 9.48
C GLU A 177 -12.69 -6.98 8.76
N ILE A 178 -12.03 -7.72 7.85
CA ILE A 178 -10.87 -7.21 7.12
C ILE A 178 -11.34 -6.30 5.99
N SER A 179 -10.98 -5.03 6.06
CA SER A 179 -11.36 -4.03 5.05
C SER A 179 -10.59 -4.15 3.73
N SER A 180 -9.35 -4.66 3.73
CA SER A 180 -8.49 -4.66 2.53
C SER A 180 -9.13 -5.33 1.30
N PRO A 181 -9.76 -6.52 1.37
CA PRO A 181 -10.48 -7.12 0.25
C PRO A 181 -11.64 -6.25 -0.29
N PHE A 182 -12.42 -5.61 0.58
CA PHE A 182 -13.52 -4.74 0.16
C PHE A 182 -13.00 -3.48 -0.53
N VAL A 183 -11.94 -2.88 0.00
CA VAL A 183 -11.27 -1.75 -0.65
C VAL A 183 -10.73 -2.18 -2.01
N PHE A 184 -10.11 -3.35 -2.11
CA PHE A 184 -9.62 -3.90 -3.37
C PHE A 184 -10.75 -4.07 -4.39
N ILE A 185 -11.90 -4.66 -4.02
CA ILE A 185 -13.05 -4.82 -4.91
C ILE A 185 -13.54 -3.47 -5.43
N ARG A 186 -13.64 -2.47 -4.54
CA ARG A 186 -14.00 -1.11 -4.94
C ARG A 186 -12.97 -0.51 -5.89
N MET A 187 -11.68 -0.76 -5.67
CA MET A 187 -10.61 -0.28 -6.55
C MET A 187 -10.60 -0.99 -7.90
N VAL A 188 -10.87 -2.30 -7.95
CA VAL A 188 -11.10 -3.05 -9.20
C VAL A 188 -12.26 -2.43 -9.97
N GLU A 189 -13.35 -2.11 -9.28
CA GLU A 189 -14.55 -1.56 -9.90
C GLU A 189 -14.35 -0.13 -10.43
N ILE A 190 -13.65 0.72 -9.66
CA ILE A 190 -13.19 2.02 -10.14
C ILE A 190 -12.24 1.85 -11.33
N SER A 191 -11.38 0.84 -11.29
CA SER A 191 -10.48 0.52 -12.40
C SER A 191 -11.26 0.07 -13.63
N LYS A 192 -12.30 -0.76 -13.52
CA LYS A 192 -13.15 -1.10 -14.67
C LYS A 192 -13.84 0.13 -15.29
N ARG A 193 -14.25 1.10 -14.47
CA ARG A 193 -14.84 2.37 -14.93
C ARG A 193 -13.84 3.26 -15.65
N LEU A 194 -12.72 3.55 -15.00
CA LEU A 194 -11.79 4.62 -15.39
C LEU A 194 -10.52 4.09 -16.07
N ASN A 195 -10.25 2.80 -15.96
CA ASN A 195 -9.08 2.08 -16.44
C ASN A 195 -9.48 0.84 -17.27
N ARG A 196 -10.09 1.05 -18.43
CA ARG A 196 -10.34 -0.05 -19.37
C ARG A 196 -9.04 -0.45 -20.06
N GLY A 197 -8.31 -1.40 -19.46
CA GLY A 197 -7.20 -2.13 -20.05
C GLY A 197 -5.88 -1.38 -20.25
N ASN A 198 -5.86 -0.11 -20.70
CA ASN A 198 -4.59 0.55 -21.07
C ASN A 198 -4.52 2.05 -20.81
N ALA A 199 -5.51 2.65 -20.13
CA ALA A 199 -5.42 4.06 -19.80
C ALA A 199 -6.27 4.41 -18.59
N PHE A 200 -5.73 5.19 -17.65
CA PHE A 200 -6.47 5.69 -16.49
C PHE A 200 -6.52 7.22 -16.45
N LEU A 201 -7.55 7.76 -15.80
CA LEU A 201 -7.83 9.19 -15.73
C LEU A 201 -7.55 9.76 -14.33
N MET A 202 -6.84 10.88 -14.26
CA MET A 202 -6.78 11.71 -13.04
C MET A 202 -7.25 13.13 -13.33
N VAL A 203 -8.14 13.64 -12.48
CA VAL A 203 -8.74 14.98 -12.62
C VAL A 203 -8.22 15.86 -11.49
N TYR A 204 -7.75 17.04 -11.84
CA TYR A 204 -7.23 18.06 -10.93
C TYR A 204 -7.99 19.38 -11.13
N PRO A 205 -7.89 20.34 -10.20
CA PRO A 205 -8.33 21.71 -10.45
C PRO A 205 -7.61 22.27 -11.69
N GLY A 206 -8.37 22.57 -12.75
CA GLY A 206 -7.86 23.20 -13.98
C GLY A 206 -7.16 22.28 -14.97
N LYS A 207 -7.05 20.96 -14.71
CA LYS A 207 -6.52 20.02 -15.71
C LYS A 207 -6.98 18.59 -15.48
N MET A 208 -6.82 17.77 -16.50
CA MET A 208 -7.06 16.34 -16.46
C MET A 208 -5.94 15.62 -17.17
N ASP A 209 -5.39 14.59 -16.54
CA ASP A 209 -4.30 13.78 -17.06
C ASP A 209 -4.81 12.39 -17.41
N ILE A 210 -4.59 11.98 -18.65
CA ILE A 210 -4.84 10.62 -19.15
C ILE A 210 -3.51 9.89 -19.17
N TYR A 211 -3.37 8.90 -18.30
CA TYR A 211 -2.20 8.05 -18.20
C TYR A 211 -2.39 6.84 -19.10
N LEU A 212 -1.44 6.58 -19.98
CA LEU A 212 -1.45 5.45 -20.89
C LEU A 212 -0.54 4.33 -20.34
N GLY A 213 -1.07 3.11 -20.30
CA GLY A 213 -0.34 1.91 -19.91
C GLY A 213 0.84 1.59 -20.83
N VAL A 214 0.76 2.02 -22.10
CA VAL A 214 1.87 1.91 -23.06
C VAL A 214 2.13 3.24 -23.75
N SER A 215 3.41 3.57 -23.91
CA SER A 215 3.85 4.73 -24.70
C SER A 215 3.87 4.35 -26.18
N ASN A 216 2.85 4.77 -26.92
CA ASN A 216 2.73 4.52 -28.36
C ASN A 216 1.90 5.65 -29.02
N LYS A 217 1.78 5.63 -30.35
CA LYS A 217 0.89 6.52 -31.09
C LYS A 217 -0.53 6.38 -30.59
N THR A 218 -1.04 7.43 -29.97
CA THR A 218 -2.35 7.46 -29.32
C THR A 218 -3.13 8.68 -29.75
N ARG A 219 -4.40 8.46 -30.09
CA ARG A 219 -5.38 9.51 -30.35
C ARG A 219 -6.46 9.46 -29.30
N VAL A 220 -6.78 10.60 -28.71
CA VAL A 220 -7.88 10.76 -27.77
C VAL A 220 -8.92 11.66 -28.40
N TYR A 221 -10.15 11.17 -28.50
CA TYR A 221 -11.30 11.95 -28.93
C TYR A 221 -12.09 12.30 -27.69
N LEU A 222 -12.12 13.59 -27.35
CA LEU A 222 -12.86 14.14 -26.21
C LEU A 222 -14.19 14.71 -26.71
N GLU A 223 -15.30 14.25 -26.16
CA GLU A 223 -16.63 14.77 -26.44
C GLU A 223 -17.08 15.71 -25.31
N CYS A 224 -17.06 17.01 -25.58
CA CYS A 224 -17.39 18.07 -24.64
C CYS A 224 -18.40 19.04 -25.29
N ASN A 225 -19.52 19.31 -24.62
CA ASN A 225 -20.57 20.20 -25.15
C ASN A 225 -20.97 19.88 -26.61
N GLU A 226 -21.18 18.59 -26.92
CA GLU A 226 -21.53 18.09 -28.26
C GLU A 226 -20.46 18.34 -29.35
N ARG A 227 -19.27 18.78 -28.95
CA ARG A 227 -18.11 18.94 -29.83
C ARG A 227 -17.10 17.84 -29.55
N THR A 228 -16.55 17.27 -30.61
CA THR A 228 -15.45 16.31 -30.52
C THR A 228 -14.12 17.03 -30.79
N THR A 229 -13.22 16.99 -29.82
CA THR A 229 -11.85 17.50 -29.94
C THR A 229 -10.88 16.32 -29.99
N GLU A 230 -9.98 16.32 -30.98
CA GLU A 230 -8.92 15.30 -31.08
C GLU A 230 -7.63 15.80 -30.42
N TYR A 231 -7.04 14.95 -29.57
CA TYR A 231 -5.71 15.13 -29.00
C TYR A 231 -4.79 14.02 -29.50
N LEU A 232 -3.65 14.41 -30.06
CA LEU A 232 -2.61 13.48 -30.49
C LEU A 232 -1.51 13.39 -29.43
N ALA A 233 -1.16 12.16 -29.07
CA ALA A 233 -0.06 11.87 -28.17
C ALA A 233 0.79 10.74 -28.75
N ASP A 234 1.89 11.12 -29.38
CA ASP A 234 2.86 10.18 -29.92
C ASP A 234 3.91 9.88 -28.87
N PHE A 235 3.97 8.61 -28.45
CA PHE A 235 4.98 8.10 -27.51
C PHE A 235 5.04 8.87 -26.19
N LYS A 236 3.89 9.36 -25.71
CA LYS A 236 3.74 9.91 -24.35
C LYS A 236 3.07 8.88 -23.46
N LYS A 237 3.46 8.83 -22.19
CA LYS A 237 2.72 8.09 -21.14
C LYS A 237 1.58 8.89 -20.53
N ILE A 238 1.59 10.22 -20.70
CA ILE A 238 0.61 11.11 -20.07
C ILE A 238 0.13 12.11 -21.13
N ILE A 239 -1.18 12.28 -21.22
CA ILE A 239 -1.83 13.29 -22.04
C ILE A 239 -2.54 14.25 -21.09
N THR A 240 -2.06 15.49 -21.03
CA THR A 240 -2.68 16.53 -20.22
C THR A 240 -3.66 17.34 -21.05
N ILE A 241 -4.89 17.42 -20.57
CA ILE A 241 -5.96 18.27 -21.11
C ILE A 241 -6.22 19.36 -20.08
N ASN A 242 -5.95 20.62 -20.42
CA ASN A 242 -6.21 21.74 -19.54
C ASN A 242 -7.71 22.05 -19.51
N LEU A 243 -8.29 22.08 -18.31
CA LEU A 243 -9.67 22.48 -18.08
C LEU A 243 -9.68 24.00 -17.90
N SER A 244 -10.49 24.70 -18.69
CA SER A 244 -10.58 26.16 -18.68
C SER A 244 -11.96 26.61 -18.24
N LYS A 245 -12.20 27.93 -18.19
CA LYS A 245 -13.55 28.45 -18.00
C LYS A 245 -14.53 28.01 -19.10
N GLU A 246 -14.02 27.67 -20.28
CA GLU A 246 -14.78 27.28 -21.48
C GLU A 246 -14.95 25.76 -21.62
N MET A 247 -14.15 24.98 -20.87
CA MET A 247 -14.20 23.51 -20.87
C MET A 247 -14.02 23.02 -19.44
N LYS A 248 -15.14 22.83 -18.73
CA LYS A 248 -15.14 22.23 -17.40
C LYS A 248 -15.21 20.71 -17.51
N PHE A 249 -14.78 20.01 -16.46
CA PHE A 249 -14.89 18.55 -16.42
C PHE A 249 -16.34 18.06 -16.52
N GLU A 250 -17.28 18.80 -15.92
CA GLU A 250 -18.73 18.52 -15.95
C GLU A 250 -19.34 18.55 -17.35
N ASP A 251 -18.72 19.31 -18.26
CA ASP A 251 -19.19 19.47 -19.65
C ASP A 251 -18.76 18.29 -20.54
N ILE A 252 -17.92 17.41 -20.01
CA ILE A 252 -17.35 16.28 -20.73
C ILE A 252 -18.27 15.07 -20.63
N SER A 253 -18.72 14.61 -21.79
CA SER A 253 -19.64 13.48 -21.90
C SER A 253 -18.94 12.15 -22.07
N SER A 254 -17.88 12.09 -22.88
CA SER A 254 -17.15 10.85 -23.12
C SER A 254 -15.74 11.11 -23.66
N PHE A 255 -14.89 10.08 -23.56
CA PHE A 255 -13.62 10.01 -24.27
C PHE A 255 -13.48 8.68 -24.99
N ILE A 256 -12.84 8.71 -26.17
CA ILE A 256 -12.41 7.52 -26.88
C ILE A 256 -10.89 7.57 -27.05
N ILE A 257 -10.20 6.60 -26.46
CA ILE A 257 -8.74 6.47 -26.52
C ILE A 257 -8.41 5.36 -27.52
N LYS A 258 -7.67 5.70 -28.57
CA LYS A 258 -7.20 4.77 -29.60
C LYS A 258 -5.68 4.74 -29.60
N THR A 259 -5.11 3.71 -28.99
CA THR A 259 -3.67 3.46 -28.99
C THR A 259 -3.31 2.38 -30.00
N LYS A 260 -2.28 2.61 -30.82
CA LYS A 260 -1.84 1.64 -31.84
C LYS A 260 -1.53 0.28 -31.19
N GLY A 261 -2.17 -0.78 -31.69
CA GLY A 261 -1.99 -2.16 -31.20
C GLY A 261 -2.83 -2.51 -29.97
N GLN A 262 -3.67 -1.60 -29.47
CA GLN A 262 -4.58 -1.84 -28.35
C GLN A 262 -6.05 -1.70 -28.80
N ARG A 263 -6.96 -2.36 -28.09
CA ARG A 263 -8.40 -2.17 -28.31
C ARG A 263 -8.79 -0.72 -27.95
N PRO A 264 -9.63 -0.05 -28.76
CA PRO A 264 -10.16 1.25 -28.41
C PRO A 264 -10.91 1.22 -27.08
N VAL A 265 -10.68 2.24 -26.27
CA VAL A 265 -11.30 2.40 -24.95
C VAL A 265 -12.27 3.56 -25.03
N LYS A 266 -13.56 3.32 -24.74
CA LYS A 266 -14.55 4.39 -24.53
C LYS A 266 -14.83 4.52 -23.03
N ILE A 267 -14.68 5.73 -22.51
CA ILE A 267 -15.07 6.11 -21.14
C ILE A 267 -16.27 7.05 -21.28
N ASP A 268 -17.42 6.63 -20.74
CA ASP A 268 -18.64 7.44 -20.69
C ASP A 268 -18.74 8.08 -19.29
N LEU A 269 -18.80 9.41 -19.26
CA LEU A 269 -18.89 10.19 -18.03
C LEU A 269 -20.29 10.77 -17.79
N LYS A 270 -21.14 10.83 -18.83
CA LYS A 270 -22.49 11.40 -18.75
C LYS A 270 -23.47 10.40 -18.13
N ASN A 271 -23.32 9.13 -18.44
CA ASN A 271 -24.15 8.10 -17.84
C ASN A 271 -23.69 7.81 -16.41
N GLU A 272 -24.64 7.65 -15.50
CA GLU A 272 -24.36 7.15 -14.16
C GLU A 272 -23.70 5.78 -14.30
N TYR A 273 -22.50 5.66 -13.75
CA TYR A 273 -21.83 4.37 -13.71
C TYR A 273 -22.50 3.54 -12.64
N ILE A 274 -23.21 2.52 -13.08
CA ILE A 274 -23.76 1.50 -12.21
C ILE A 274 -22.66 0.45 -12.07
N PRO A 275 -22.05 0.32 -10.87
CA PRO A 275 -21.03 -0.68 -10.66
C PRO A 275 -21.58 -2.08 -10.92
N GLU A 276 -20.78 -2.95 -11.54
CA GLU A 276 -21.07 -4.37 -11.53
C GLU A 276 -20.80 -4.89 -10.12
N VAL A 277 -21.82 -4.88 -9.26
CA VAL A 277 -21.74 -5.52 -7.94
C VAL A 277 -21.73 -7.03 -8.17
N PRO A 278 -20.65 -7.74 -7.79
CA PRO A 278 -20.63 -9.18 -7.95
C PRO A 278 -21.72 -9.84 -7.09
N ALA A 279 -22.37 -10.89 -7.60
CA ALA A 279 -23.50 -11.53 -6.93
C ALA A 279 -23.15 -12.04 -5.52
N TYR A 280 -21.88 -12.42 -5.29
CA TYR A 280 -21.41 -12.83 -3.97
C TYR A 280 -21.41 -11.71 -2.92
N ILE A 281 -21.37 -10.43 -3.32
CA ILE A 281 -21.49 -9.29 -2.39
C ILE A 281 -22.92 -9.20 -1.88
N ASP A 282 -23.92 -9.32 -2.76
CA ASP A 282 -25.33 -9.32 -2.35
C ASP A 282 -25.64 -10.52 -1.44
N GLU A 283 -25.10 -11.70 -1.78
CA GLU A 283 -25.17 -12.89 -0.92
C GLU A 283 -24.53 -12.61 0.45
N PHE A 284 -23.36 -11.98 0.48
CA PHE A 284 -22.65 -11.64 1.71
C PHE A 284 -23.48 -10.69 2.58
N LEU A 285 -23.98 -9.58 2.02
CA LEU A 285 -24.79 -8.60 2.75
C LEU A 285 -26.07 -9.22 3.31
N SER A 286 -26.77 -10.05 2.52
CA SER A 286 -27.98 -10.73 2.97
C SER A 286 -27.73 -11.66 4.16
N LYS A 287 -26.60 -12.40 4.15
CA LYS A 287 -26.20 -13.28 5.25
C LYS A 287 -25.77 -12.49 6.47
N TYR A 288 -24.93 -11.46 6.31
CA TYR A 288 -24.41 -10.68 7.42
C TYR A 288 -25.53 -9.92 8.16
N GLU A 289 -26.45 -9.28 7.43
CA GLU A 289 -27.64 -8.63 8.01
C GLU A 289 -28.54 -9.61 8.78
N SER A 290 -28.62 -10.87 8.32
CA SER A 290 -29.39 -11.89 9.04
C SER A 290 -28.74 -12.27 10.36
N VAL A 291 -27.40 -12.35 10.39
CA VAL A 291 -26.59 -12.69 11.56
C VAL A 291 -26.63 -11.58 12.61
N GLU A 292 -26.45 -10.32 12.21
CA GLU A 292 -26.58 -9.16 13.11
C GLU A 292 -27.97 -9.11 13.75
N ARG A 293 -29.03 -9.31 12.96
CA ARG A 293 -30.41 -9.35 13.48
C ARG A 293 -30.64 -10.49 14.48
N THR A 294 -29.99 -11.64 14.33
CA THR A 294 -30.02 -12.72 15.33
C THR A 294 -29.20 -12.40 16.57
N ASN A 295 -28.02 -11.77 16.42
CA ASN A 295 -27.16 -11.40 17.54
C ASN A 295 -27.82 -10.32 18.40
N ASP A 296 -28.47 -9.33 17.80
CA ASP A 296 -29.26 -8.32 18.51
C ASP A 296 -30.43 -8.96 19.26
N LYS A 297 -31.14 -9.91 18.64
CA LYS A 297 -32.22 -10.66 19.31
C LYS A 297 -31.69 -11.50 20.48
N ALA A 298 -30.52 -12.12 20.35
CA ALA A 298 -29.89 -12.90 21.40
C ALA A 298 -29.40 -12.00 22.56
N ALA A 299 -28.82 -10.83 22.24
CA ALA A 299 -28.42 -9.83 23.23
C ALA A 299 -29.63 -9.26 23.99
N LEU A 300 -30.71 -8.92 23.28
CA LEU A 300 -31.99 -8.51 23.86
C LEU A 300 -32.62 -9.60 24.75
N HIS A 301 -32.54 -10.87 24.34
CA HIS A 301 -33.00 -12.00 25.15
C HIS A 301 -32.15 -12.18 26.43
N HIS A 302 -30.83 -12.01 26.33
CA HIS A 302 -29.93 -12.05 27.50
C HIS A 302 -30.18 -10.90 28.49
N ILE A 303 -30.45 -9.69 28.00
CA ILE A 303 -30.80 -8.53 28.83
C ILE A 303 -32.13 -8.79 29.55
N ARG A 304 -33.17 -9.24 28.82
CA ARG A 304 -34.48 -9.58 29.41
C ARG A 304 -34.38 -10.72 30.43
N HIS A 305 -33.54 -11.72 30.19
CA HIS A 305 -33.32 -12.82 31.15
C HIS A 305 -32.60 -12.35 32.41
N ARG A 306 -31.62 -11.44 32.30
CA ARG A 306 -30.96 -10.82 33.46
C ARG A 306 -31.91 -9.93 34.26
N GLU A 307 -32.77 -9.16 33.61
CA GLU A 307 -33.80 -8.34 34.28
C GLU A 307 -34.86 -9.19 34.98
N ALA A 308 -35.30 -10.29 34.35
CA ALA A 308 -36.24 -11.24 34.94
C ALA A 308 -35.65 -11.94 36.18
N GLN A 309 -34.35 -12.24 36.18
CA GLN A 309 -33.65 -12.77 37.36
C GLN A 309 -33.46 -11.72 38.46
N ARG A 310 -33.23 -10.45 38.09
CA ARG A 310 -33.11 -9.33 39.05
C ARG A 310 -34.42 -9.03 39.78
N ASN A 311 -35.55 -9.19 39.09
CA ASN A 311 -36.90 -9.02 39.64
C ASN A 311 -37.43 -10.25 40.40
N ARG A 312 -36.70 -11.37 40.39
CA ARG A 312 -36.96 -12.55 41.22
C ARG A 312 -36.05 -12.57 42.45
N LYS A 313 -35.95 -11.47 43.20
CA LYS A 313 -35.47 -11.56 44.59
C LYS A 313 -36.66 -11.94 45.49
N PRO A 314 -36.55 -12.99 46.32
CA PRO A 314 -37.64 -13.40 47.18
C PRO A 314 -37.91 -12.30 48.22
N ILE A 315 -39.19 -11.94 48.33
CA ILE A 315 -39.73 -11.08 49.37
C ILE A 315 -39.40 -11.71 50.71
N LYS A 316 -38.38 -11.19 51.42
CA LYS A 316 -38.17 -11.51 52.83
C LYS A 316 -39.31 -10.86 53.61
N THR A 317 -40.21 -11.69 54.12
CA THR A 317 -41.21 -11.30 55.11
C THR A 317 -40.52 -10.70 56.34
N ARG A 318 -40.92 -9.46 56.66
CA ARG A 318 -40.53 -8.70 57.85
C ARG A 318 -40.70 -9.54 59.12
N SER A 319 -39.62 -9.70 59.90
CA SER A 319 -39.74 -9.77 61.36
C SER A 319 -39.14 -8.49 61.95
N THR A 320 -39.90 -7.92 62.85
CA THR A 320 -39.67 -6.67 63.57
C THR A 320 -38.58 -6.84 64.62
N GLN A 321 -37.56 -5.99 64.63
CA GLN A 321 -36.93 -5.51 65.87
C GLN A 321 -36.13 -4.22 65.65
N LYS A 322 -36.08 -3.45 66.75
CA LYS A 322 -35.88 -2.00 66.94
C LYS A 322 -34.47 -1.46 66.63
N PRO A 323 -34.31 -0.11 66.56
CA PRO A 323 -33.13 0.55 66.01
C PRO A 323 -31.99 0.57 67.03
N ASN A 324 -30.75 0.53 66.54
CA ASN A 324 -29.61 0.95 67.31
C ASN A 324 -28.81 2.01 66.54
N VAL A 325 -28.67 3.15 67.18
CA VAL A 325 -27.94 4.34 66.74
C VAL A 325 -26.46 4.12 67.03
N SER A 326 -25.58 4.40 66.08
CA SER A 326 -24.32 5.14 66.28
C SER A 326 -23.35 4.92 65.12
N GLY A 327 -22.56 5.95 64.82
CA GLY A 327 -21.23 5.77 64.25
C GLY A 327 -21.04 6.26 62.82
N ALA A 328 -20.97 7.57 62.65
CA ALA A 328 -20.19 8.17 61.59
C ALA A 328 -18.75 7.63 61.60
N LYS A 329 -18.19 7.36 60.41
CA LYS A 329 -16.80 7.70 60.07
C LYS A 329 -16.58 7.55 58.57
N ALA A 330 -16.36 8.70 57.94
CA ALA A 330 -15.64 8.83 56.69
C ALA A 330 -14.20 8.30 56.85
N ARG A 331 -13.61 7.81 55.76
CA ARG A 331 -12.20 8.06 55.43
C ARG A 331 -11.88 7.65 53.99
N ILE A 332 -11.42 8.68 53.28
CA ILE A 332 -10.38 8.78 52.23
C ILE A 332 -10.62 7.99 50.95
#